data_AF-A0A7V3HBZ5-F1
#
_entry.id   AF-A0A7V3HBZ5-F1
#
_cell.length_a   1.000
_cell.length_b   1.000
_cell.length_c   1.000
_cell.angle_alpha   90.00
_cell.angle_beta   90.00
_cell.angle_gamma   90.00
#
_symmetry.space_group_name_H-M   'P 1'
#
loop_
_entity.id
_entity.type
_entity.pdbx_description
1 polymer ?
#
loop_
_entity_poly.entity_id
_entity_poly.type
_entity_poly.pdbx_seq_one_letter_code
_entity_poly.pdbx_strand_id
1 'polypeptide(L)'
;QKFKKDFGNLSGIVLPYGDIKKDYIQLAKSFGYSWMPSSIIKDTTDFFTINVDSFTIVPFKLIKSSNDINDYPFYIVDDTLNISSGSIDMLIDIFSSQNNKFDFVEELIKTSSATCLTYNDFNFNFEPWRNYQEYLLIDEQFSLMQTLSKVRNDIMSFLNYSAKKTNDIMSRYCKIEEYIGILPYIENKSDAEEEVREKFEEIYQIMAKSSPDFIYNSFSTNLAENEKFSINISSDNITYYALKESTQTLEIAISTFSVSSIEEDLYFKINLNASFPYNYSLEIYIDMNNRTGSGAIKLLENKNEKIIHNNAWEYALNIKNKNISIYQAGYYKNIKVAEFPIDASKKELVFKIPKTLLRGNFTNWTFIPLIYKKSDNNKDILAGGMFSKIEYGYIYPVERKE
;
A
#
# COMPACT_ATOMS: atom_id res chain seq x y z
N GLN A 1 -8.30 -15.65 -26.61
CA GLN A 1 -8.82 -14.27 -26.74
C GLN A 1 -9.78 -13.86 -25.61
N LYS A 2 -10.66 -14.76 -25.11
CA LYS A 2 -11.54 -14.49 -23.95
C LYS A 2 -10.81 -14.47 -22.59
N PHE A 3 -9.77 -15.29 -22.41
CA PHE A 3 -8.86 -15.27 -21.25
C PHE A 3 -8.25 -13.87 -20.97
N LYS A 4 -7.80 -13.20 -22.04
CA LYS A 4 -7.26 -11.82 -22.01
C LYS A 4 -8.31 -10.75 -21.66
N LYS A 5 -9.60 -11.08 -21.81
CA LYS A 5 -10.74 -10.20 -21.52
C LYS A 5 -11.17 -10.31 -20.04
N ASP A 6 -11.05 -11.50 -19.46
CA ASP A 6 -11.56 -11.79 -18.11
C ASP A 6 -10.46 -11.63 -17.02
N PHE A 7 -9.18 -11.83 -17.36
CA PHE A 7 -8.04 -11.70 -16.42
C PHE A 7 -7.02 -10.63 -16.81
N GLY A 8 -7.19 -9.91 -17.92
CA GLY A 8 -6.15 -8.99 -18.43
C GLY A 8 -4.83 -9.70 -18.78
N ASN A 9 -3.71 -8.98 -18.71
CA ASN A 9 -2.35 -9.50 -18.96
C ASN A 9 -1.69 -10.05 -17.67
N LEU A 10 -2.43 -10.72 -16.80
CA LEU A 10 -1.88 -11.17 -15.50
C LEU A 10 -0.98 -12.42 -15.64
N SER A 11 0.16 -12.40 -14.96
CA SER A 11 1.15 -13.48 -14.88
C SER A 11 0.79 -14.54 -13.84
N GLY A 12 0.86 -15.81 -14.20
CA GLY A 12 0.66 -16.96 -13.30
C GLY A 12 1.85 -17.91 -13.26
N ILE A 13 1.98 -18.67 -12.18
CA ILE A 13 3.03 -19.68 -11.98
C ILE A 13 2.41 -21.05 -11.73
N VAL A 14 2.84 -22.06 -12.50
CA VAL A 14 2.38 -23.45 -12.33
C VAL A 14 3.45 -24.23 -11.59
N LEU A 15 3.10 -24.77 -10.42
CA LEU A 15 4.00 -25.61 -9.64
C LEU A 15 3.80 -27.10 -9.94
N PRO A 16 4.90 -27.86 -9.98
CA PRO A 16 4.88 -29.31 -9.85
C PRO A 16 4.49 -29.76 -8.45
N TYR A 17 3.97 -30.99 -8.39
CA TYR A 17 3.37 -31.60 -7.21
C TYR A 17 4.13 -31.35 -5.88
N GLY A 18 3.41 -30.90 -4.86
CA GLY A 18 3.90 -30.71 -3.50
C GLY A 18 2.92 -29.88 -2.65
N ASP A 19 3.02 -30.01 -1.33
CA ASP A 19 2.28 -29.15 -0.40
C ASP A 19 2.69 -27.69 -0.62
N ILE A 20 1.74 -26.82 -0.99
CA ILE A 20 1.96 -25.38 -0.96
C ILE A 20 2.25 -25.00 0.49
N LYS A 21 3.50 -24.63 0.75
CA LYS A 21 3.87 -23.97 2.00
C LYS A 21 3.33 -22.54 1.98
N LYS A 22 2.91 -22.02 3.13
CA LYS A 22 2.44 -20.63 3.29
C LYS A 22 3.39 -19.62 2.64
N ASP A 23 4.69 -19.88 2.77
CA ASP A 23 5.77 -19.04 2.24
C ASP A 23 5.80 -18.98 0.71
N TYR A 24 5.32 -20.01 0.00
CA TYR A 24 5.28 -20.04 -1.46
C TYR A 24 4.26 -19.05 -2.02
N ILE A 25 3.16 -18.82 -1.29
CA ILE A 25 2.13 -17.85 -1.69
C ILE A 25 2.70 -16.44 -1.55
N GLN A 26 3.34 -16.12 -0.43
CA GLN A 26 3.97 -14.80 -0.22
C GLN A 26 5.07 -14.55 -1.26
N LEU A 27 5.88 -15.56 -1.54
CA LEU A 27 6.93 -15.50 -2.54
C LEU A 27 6.36 -15.29 -3.95
N ALA A 28 5.33 -16.05 -4.35
CA ALA A 28 4.67 -15.87 -5.64
C ALA A 28 4.04 -14.48 -5.80
N LYS A 29 3.34 -13.97 -4.77
CA LYS A 29 2.85 -12.58 -4.74
C LYS A 29 3.98 -11.58 -4.91
N SER A 30 5.10 -11.80 -4.21
CA SER A 30 6.28 -10.94 -4.27
C SER A 30 6.98 -10.97 -5.63
N PHE A 31 6.69 -11.93 -6.50
CA PHE A 31 7.16 -11.95 -7.89
C PHE A 31 6.08 -11.48 -8.89
N GLY A 32 4.97 -10.93 -8.40
CA GLY A 32 3.92 -10.36 -9.24
C GLY A 32 3.01 -11.41 -9.87
N TYR A 33 3.04 -12.65 -9.39
CA TYR A 33 2.04 -13.64 -9.77
C TYR A 33 0.72 -13.34 -9.08
N SER A 34 -0.39 -13.54 -9.79
CA SER A 34 -1.74 -13.35 -9.23
C SER A 34 -2.43 -14.66 -8.86
N TRP A 35 -1.89 -15.80 -9.29
CA TRP A 35 -2.45 -17.12 -8.98
C TRP A 35 -1.39 -18.24 -9.00
N MET A 36 -1.70 -19.35 -8.31
CA MET A 36 -0.87 -20.57 -8.26
C MET A 36 -1.73 -21.82 -8.05
N PRO A 37 -1.40 -22.96 -8.68
CA PRO A 37 -2.10 -24.22 -8.44
C PRO A 37 -1.67 -24.91 -7.14
N SER A 38 -2.62 -25.55 -6.44
CA SER A 38 -2.38 -26.39 -5.25
C SER A 38 -3.00 -27.76 -5.38
N SER A 39 -2.30 -28.82 -4.99
CA SER A 39 -2.98 -30.08 -4.69
C SER A 39 -3.78 -29.93 -3.39
N ILE A 40 -5.06 -30.34 -3.38
CA ILE A 40 -5.86 -30.36 -2.14
C ILE A 40 -5.57 -31.65 -1.36
N ILE A 41 -5.39 -31.53 -0.04
CA ILE A 41 -5.11 -32.64 0.88
C ILE A 41 -6.33 -33.57 1.10
N LYS A 42 -7.54 -33.13 0.77
CA LYS A 42 -8.78 -33.90 0.90
C LYS A 42 -9.53 -33.97 -0.42
N ASP A 43 -10.02 -35.17 -0.74
CA ASP A 43 -11.03 -35.43 -1.75
C ASP A 43 -12.28 -34.58 -1.45
N THR A 44 -12.31 -33.38 -2.01
CA THR A 44 -13.49 -32.54 -2.07
C THR A 44 -14.02 -32.66 -3.48
N THR A 45 -15.31 -32.96 -3.61
CA THR A 45 -15.97 -33.18 -4.90
C THR A 45 -16.23 -31.89 -5.67
N ASP A 46 -16.03 -30.76 -5.01
CA ASP A 46 -16.38 -29.44 -5.52
C ASP A 46 -15.08 -28.66 -5.77
N PHE A 47 -14.94 -28.11 -6.97
CA PHE A 47 -13.82 -27.23 -7.30
C PHE A 47 -14.08 -25.85 -6.70
N PHE A 48 -13.20 -25.38 -5.82
CA PHE A 48 -13.31 -24.05 -5.23
C PHE A 48 -11.96 -23.33 -5.30
N THR A 49 -11.90 -22.20 -5.98
CA THR A 49 -10.74 -21.31 -5.89
C THR A 49 -10.66 -20.73 -4.48
N ILE A 50 -9.47 -20.78 -3.87
CA ILE A 50 -9.23 -20.17 -2.56
C ILE A 50 -8.56 -18.82 -2.81
N ASN A 51 -9.28 -17.72 -2.58
CA ASN A 51 -8.69 -16.39 -2.62
C ASN A 51 -8.09 -16.05 -1.26
N VAL A 52 -6.78 -15.76 -1.23
CA VAL A 52 -6.05 -15.33 -0.03
C VAL A 52 -5.37 -14.01 -0.37
N ASP A 53 -5.80 -12.90 0.25
CA ASP A 53 -5.34 -11.52 0.01
C ASP A 53 -5.03 -11.21 -1.47
N SER A 54 -6.07 -11.23 -2.31
CA SER A 54 -5.99 -10.90 -3.75
C SER A 54 -5.11 -11.83 -4.60
N PHE A 55 -4.77 -13.01 -4.08
CA PHE A 55 -4.06 -14.07 -4.80
C PHE A 55 -4.90 -15.33 -4.84
N THR A 56 -5.04 -15.91 -6.02
CA THR A 56 -5.94 -17.04 -6.25
C THR A 56 -5.17 -18.36 -6.21
N ILE A 57 -5.52 -19.22 -5.25
CA ILE A 57 -5.07 -20.60 -5.24
C ILE A 57 -6.08 -21.44 -6.02
N VAL A 58 -5.60 -22.08 -7.07
CA VAL A 58 -6.42 -22.93 -7.93
C VAL A 58 -6.21 -24.38 -7.49
N PRO A 59 -7.17 -25.02 -6.83
CA PRO A 59 -6.99 -26.41 -6.47
C PRO A 59 -6.91 -27.30 -7.71
N PHE A 60 -6.14 -28.39 -7.64
CA PHE A 60 -6.21 -29.47 -8.61
C PHE A 60 -6.22 -30.83 -7.92
N LYS A 61 -6.90 -31.79 -8.55
CA LYS A 61 -6.97 -33.17 -8.09
C LYS A 61 -6.09 -34.05 -8.97
N LEU A 62 -5.21 -34.82 -8.34
CA LEU A 62 -4.46 -35.85 -9.03
C LEU A 62 -5.38 -37.03 -9.39
N ILE A 63 -5.43 -37.37 -10.67
CA ILE A 63 -6.00 -38.64 -11.12
C ILE A 63 -4.94 -39.71 -10.86
N LYS A 64 -5.16 -40.51 -9.81
CA LYS A 64 -4.34 -41.60 -9.25
C LYS A 64 -3.07 -42.07 -10.01
N SER A 65 -1.99 -42.08 -9.24
CA SER A 65 -0.83 -43.00 -9.23
C SER A 65 -0.19 -43.34 -10.58
N SER A 66 0.73 -42.50 -11.03
CA SER A 66 1.97 -43.02 -11.58
C SER A 66 3.11 -42.40 -10.78
N ASN A 67 4.05 -43.21 -10.32
CA ASN A 67 5.24 -42.75 -9.60
C ASN A 67 6.23 -41.99 -10.53
N ASP A 68 5.83 -41.72 -11.77
CA ASP A 68 6.64 -41.13 -12.84
C ASP A 68 6.18 -39.71 -13.24
N ILE A 69 5.53 -38.98 -12.32
CA ILE A 69 5.01 -37.62 -12.59
C ILE A 69 6.11 -36.55 -12.65
N ASN A 70 7.35 -36.86 -12.24
CA ASN A 70 8.44 -35.87 -12.21
C ASN A 70 8.86 -35.33 -13.59
N ASP A 71 8.49 -35.99 -14.69
CA ASP A 71 8.94 -35.64 -16.05
C ASP A 71 7.85 -35.03 -16.95
N TYR A 72 6.63 -34.81 -16.44
CA TYR A 72 5.53 -34.27 -17.26
C TYR A 72 5.13 -32.84 -16.86
N PRO A 73 5.02 -31.89 -17.80
CA PRO A 73 4.38 -30.61 -17.53
C PRO A 73 2.89 -30.83 -17.22
N PHE A 74 2.41 -30.27 -16.10
CA PHE A 74 1.00 -30.29 -15.71
C PHE A 74 0.26 -29.10 -16.31
N TYR A 75 -1.00 -29.32 -16.68
CA TYR A 75 -1.89 -28.31 -17.26
C TYR A 75 -3.15 -28.19 -16.42
N ILE A 76 -3.53 -26.95 -16.12
CA ILE A 76 -4.72 -26.64 -15.34
C ILE A 76 -5.80 -26.17 -16.30
N VAL A 77 -6.98 -26.77 -16.20
CA VAL A 77 -8.20 -26.29 -16.84
C VAL A 77 -9.04 -25.62 -15.75
N ASP A 78 -9.36 -24.34 -15.93
CA ASP A 78 -10.18 -23.54 -15.03
C ASP A 78 -11.67 -23.82 -15.31
N ASP A 79 -12.39 -24.35 -14.33
CA ASP A 79 -13.80 -24.71 -14.38
C ASP A 79 -14.72 -23.71 -13.66
N THR A 80 -14.22 -22.53 -13.24
CA THR A 80 -15.00 -21.54 -12.48
C THR A 80 -15.86 -20.59 -13.34
N LEU A 81 -16.06 -20.91 -14.62
CA LEU A 81 -16.98 -20.15 -15.47
C LEU A 81 -18.44 -20.43 -15.05
N ASN A 82 -19.18 -19.38 -14.71
CA ASN A 82 -20.64 -19.44 -14.79
C ASN A 82 -21.01 -19.44 -16.28
N ILE A 83 -21.18 -20.64 -16.82
CA ILE A 83 -21.45 -20.88 -18.24
C ILE A 83 -22.95 -20.91 -18.44
N SER A 84 -23.45 -20.18 -19.45
CA SER A 84 -24.62 -20.69 -20.17
C SER A 84 -24.31 -22.13 -20.60
N SER A 85 -25.22 -23.07 -20.35
CA SER A 85 -25.10 -24.54 -20.43
C SER A 85 -24.18 -25.17 -21.49
N GLY A 86 -23.90 -24.50 -22.62
CA GLY A 86 -23.15 -25.07 -23.75
C GLY A 86 -21.68 -25.45 -23.51
N SER A 87 -20.95 -24.93 -22.52
CA SER A 87 -19.52 -25.32 -22.33
C SER A 87 -19.32 -26.47 -21.34
N ILE A 88 -20.28 -26.71 -20.43
CA ILE A 88 -20.33 -27.95 -19.64
C ILE A 88 -20.75 -29.10 -20.54
N ASP A 89 -21.76 -28.90 -21.40
CA ASP A 89 -22.18 -29.89 -22.40
C ASP A 89 -21.05 -30.21 -23.39
N MET A 90 -20.23 -29.22 -23.78
CA MET A 90 -19.06 -29.42 -24.66
C MET A 90 -17.94 -30.22 -23.98
N LEU A 91 -17.63 -29.97 -22.70
CA LEU A 91 -16.62 -30.75 -21.97
C LEU A 91 -17.11 -32.16 -21.66
N ILE A 92 -18.39 -32.31 -21.30
CA ILE A 92 -19.02 -33.63 -21.20
C ILE A 92 -18.89 -34.33 -22.54
N ASP A 93 -19.29 -33.72 -23.67
CA ASP A 93 -19.18 -34.35 -25.00
C ASP A 93 -17.72 -34.67 -25.38
N ILE A 94 -16.73 -33.84 -25.02
CA ILE A 94 -15.29 -34.10 -25.23
C ILE A 94 -14.77 -35.28 -24.39
N PHE A 95 -15.19 -35.41 -23.13
CA PHE A 95 -14.74 -36.49 -22.24
C PHE A 95 -15.62 -37.76 -22.31
N SER A 96 -16.81 -37.64 -22.89
CA SER A 96 -17.85 -38.66 -22.98
C SER A 96 -17.93 -39.28 -24.38
N SER A 97 -17.50 -38.57 -25.43
CA SER A 97 -17.39 -39.13 -26.77
C SER A 97 -16.00 -39.78 -26.94
N GLN A 98 -15.99 -41.10 -27.16
CA GLN A 98 -14.76 -41.87 -27.41
C GLN A 98 -14.07 -41.52 -28.75
N ASN A 99 -14.47 -40.45 -29.42
CA ASN A 99 -14.00 -40.07 -30.73
C ASN A 99 -14.05 -38.55 -30.87
N ASN A 100 -12.97 -37.83 -30.56
CA ASN A 100 -12.47 -36.72 -31.39
C ASN A 100 -11.15 -36.09 -30.88
N LYS A 101 -10.09 -36.34 -31.66
CA LYS A 101 -9.12 -35.42 -32.28
C LYS A 101 -8.89 -34.03 -31.64
N PHE A 102 -8.31 -34.01 -30.45
CA PHE A 102 -7.22 -33.07 -30.20
C PHE A 102 -6.00 -33.91 -29.87
N ASP A 103 -5.07 -34.01 -30.82
CA ASP A 103 -4.01 -35.00 -30.69
C ASP A 103 -2.97 -34.60 -29.63
N PHE A 104 -2.80 -33.31 -29.27
CA PHE A 104 -1.88 -32.91 -28.19
C PHE A 104 -2.31 -31.64 -27.44
N VAL A 105 -2.16 -31.68 -26.11
CA VAL A 105 -2.32 -30.55 -25.17
C VAL A 105 -1.48 -29.33 -25.56
N GLU A 106 -0.43 -29.55 -26.34
CA GLU A 106 0.52 -28.56 -26.85
C GLU A 106 -0.12 -27.45 -27.70
N GLU A 107 -1.20 -27.74 -28.42
CA GLU A 107 -1.94 -26.72 -29.19
C GLU A 107 -2.80 -25.81 -28.29
N LEU A 108 -3.22 -26.32 -27.12
CA LEU A 108 -3.97 -25.56 -26.13
C LEU A 108 -3.06 -24.56 -25.39
N ILE A 109 -1.82 -24.96 -25.09
CA ILE A 109 -0.79 -24.15 -24.38
C ILE A 109 -0.39 -22.91 -25.18
N LYS A 110 -0.35 -22.99 -26.52
CA LYS A 110 -0.05 -21.83 -27.38
C LYS A 110 -1.00 -20.65 -27.18
N THR A 111 -2.12 -20.86 -26.48
CA THR A 111 -3.14 -19.85 -26.23
C THR A 111 -3.22 -19.33 -24.78
N SER A 112 -2.48 -19.92 -23.83
CA SER A 112 -2.43 -19.49 -22.42
C SER A 112 -1.06 -18.89 -22.06
N SER A 113 -1.06 -17.79 -21.31
CA SER A 113 0.15 -17.00 -20.97
C SER A 113 0.75 -17.40 -19.61
N ALA A 114 0.66 -18.67 -19.22
CA ALA A 114 1.21 -19.15 -17.96
C ALA A 114 2.61 -19.74 -18.18
N THR A 115 3.55 -19.45 -17.27
CA THR A 115 4.90 -20.02 -17.33
C THR A 115 4.89 -21.36 -16.60
N CYS A 116 5.14 -22.46 -17.33
CA CYS A 116 5.31 -23.78 -16.75
C CYS A 116 6.76 -23.92 -16.22
N LEU A 117 6.93 -24.37 -14.97
CA LEU A 117 8.24 -24.62 -14.37
C LEU A 117 8.29 -26.06 -13.86
N THR A 118 9.40 -26.78 -14.09
CA THR A 118 9.64 -28.09 -13.49
C THR A 118 9.98 -27.95 -12.00
N TYR A 119 9.99 -29.06 -11.23
CA TYR A 119 10.24 -28.98 -9.78
C TYR A 119 11.68 -28.58 -9.51
N ASN A 120 12.58 -29.05 -10.37
CA ASN A 120 13.98 -28.71 -10.35
C ASN A 120 14.20 -27.27 -10.81
N ASP A 121 13.49 -26.78 -11.83
CA ASP A 121 13.61 -25.38 -12.25
C ASP A 121 13.01 -24.43 -11.22
N PHE A 122 11.88 -24.78 -10.61
CA PHE A 122 11.31 -24.00 -9.52
C PHE A 122 12.28 -24.01 -8.33
N ASN A 123 12.73 -25.17 -7.87
CA ASN A 123 13.71 -25.21 -6.79
C ASN A 123 15.00 -24.50 -7.15
N PHE A 124 15.51 -24.56 -8.38
CA PHE A 124 16.72 -23.84 -8.77
C PHE A 124 16.52 -22.31 -8.79
N ASN A 125 15.39 -21.84 -9.35
CA ASN A 125 15.07 -20.41 -9.41
C ASN A 125 14.68 -19.83 -8.04
N PHE A 126 14.11 -20.65 -7.15
CA PHE A 126 13.62 -20.25 -5.83
C PHE A 126 14.52 -20.77 -4.68
N GLU A 127 15.53 -21.61 -4.92
CA GLU A 127 16.51 -22.11 -3.92
C GLU A 127 17.28 -20.98 -3.27
N PRO A 128 17.84 -20.02 -4.05
CA PRO A 128 18.52 -18.87 -3.47
C PRO A 128 17.61 -18.16 -2.47
N TRP A 129 16.29 -18.19 -2.71
CA TRP A 129 15.23 -17.57 -1.91
C TRP A 129 14.68 -18.48 -0.79
N ARG A 130 15.03 -19.78 -0.75
CA ARG A 130 14.60 -20.71 0.31
C ARG A 130 15.28 -20.43 1.63
N ASN A 131 16.55 -20.00 1.58
CA ASN A 131 17.26 -19.49 2.75
C ASN A 131 16.62 -18.19 3.27
N TYR A 132 15.79 -17.53 2.44
CA TYR A 132 15.01 -16.36 2.83
C TYR A 132 13.68 -16.73 3.53
N GLN A 133 13.35 -18.01 3.77
CA GLN A 133 12.11 -18.38 4.48
C GLN A 133 12.02 -17.79 5.89
N GLU A 134 13.12 -17.72 6.64
CA GLU A 134 13.16 -17.05 7.95
C GLU A 134 12.94 -15.53 7.84
N TYR A 135 13.21 -14.99 6.66
CA TYR A 135 13.22 -13.58 6.36
C TYR A 135 11.89 -13.09 5.74
N LEU A 136 11.19 -13.96 5.00
CA LEU A 136 9.83 -13.79 4.45
C LEU A 136 8.76 -13.70 5.54
N LEU A 137 9.03 -14.24 6.73
CA LEU A 137 8.14 -14.18 7.88
C LEU A 137 8.19 -12.84 8.63
N ILE A 138 9.12 -11.96 8.27
CA ILE A 138 9.21 -10.60 8.81
C ILE A 138 8.50 -9.68 7.82
N ASP A 139 7.37 -9.12 8.23
CA ASP A 139 6.50 -8.28 7.38
C ASP A 139 7.25 -7.13 6.70
N GLU A 140 8.33 -6.67 7.34
CA GLU A 140 9.29 -5.65 6.87
C GLU A 140 9.97 -6.01 5.54
N GLN A 141 10.13 -7.30 5.24
CA GLN A 141 10.72 -7.75 3.97
C GLN A 141 9.69 -7.90 2.87
N PHE A 142 8.44 -8.16 3.24
CA PHE A 142 7.37 -8.36 2.28
C PHE A 142 7.13 -7.09 1.43
N SER A 143 7.15 -5.91 2.06
CA SER A 143 7.00 -4.62 1.37
C SER A 143 8.18 -4.29 0.45
N LEU A 144 9.42 -4.57 0.87
CA LEU A 144 10.59 -4.43 -0.01
C LEU A 144 10.49 -5.36 -1.22
N MET A 145 10.11 -6.62 -1.01
CA MET A 145 10.00 -7.59 -2.09
C MET A 145 8.86 -7.25 -3.05
N GLN A 146 7.71 -6.76 -2.57
CA GLN A 146 6.65 -6.24 -3.44
C GLN A 146 7.13 -5.07 -4.30
N THR A 147 7.91 -4.16 -3.71
CA THR A 147 8.48 -3.00 -4.43
C THR A 147 9.45 -3.48 -5.50
N LEU A 148 10.39 -4.36 -5.15
CA LEU A 148 11.32 -5.00 -6.08
C LEU A 148 10.59 -5.68 -7.24
N SER A 149 9.50 -6.40 -6.95
CA SER A 149 8.65 -7.01 -7.97
C SER A 149 8.15 -6.03 -9.02
N LYS A 150 7.56 -4.92 -8.55
CA LYS A 150 6.98 -3.89 -9.40
C LYS A 150 8.08 -3.24 -10.25
N VAL A 151 9.19 -2.87 -9.61
CA VAL A 151 10.35 -2.31 -10.32
C VAL A 151 10.91 -3.29 -11.34
N ARG A 152 11.03 -4.58 -11.02
CA ARG A 152 11.49 -5.61 -11.96
C ARG A 152 10.58 -5.71 -13.17
N ASN A 153 9.26 -5.70 -12.98
CA ASN A 153 8.30 -5.71 -14.07
C ASN A 153 8.43 -4.47 -14.97
N ASP A 154 8.68 -3.30 -14.38
CA ASP A 154 8.94 -2.07 -15.12
C ASP A 154 10.26 -2.10 -15.89
N ILE A 155 11.32 -2.66 -15.30
CA ILE A 155 12.61 -2.91 -15.96
C ILE A 155 12.42 -3.86 -17.14
N MET A 156 11.78 -5.02 -16.94
CA MET A 156 11.59 -6.01 -18.00
C MET A 156 10.74 -5.45 -19.14
N SER A 157 9.70 -4.68 -18.80
CA SER A 157 8.91 -3.96 -19.79
C SER A 157 9.78 -2.98 -20.58
N PHE A 158 10.63 -2.20 -19.93
CA PHE A 158 11.57 -1.28 -20.60
C PHE A 158 12.58 -2.02 -21.50
N LEU A 159 13.18 -3.11 -21.00
CA LEU A 159 14.20 -3.88 -21.72
C LEU A 159 13.64 -4.58 -22.96
N ASN A 160 12.37 -4.98 -22.94
CA ASN A 160 11.68 -5.51 -24.13
C ASN A 160 11.58 -4.48 -25.27
N TYR A 161 11.56 -3.18 -24.95
CA TYR A 161 11.57 -2.11 -25.94
C TYR A 161 12.98 -1.61 -26.28
N SER A 162 13.93 -1.70 -25.34
CA SER A 162 15.30 -1.20 -25.51
C SER A 162 16.30 -1.99 -24.67
N ALA A 163 17.20 -2.71 -25.35
CA ALA A 163 18.33 -3.40 -24.69
C ALA A 163 19.50 -2.46 -24.31
N LYS A 164 19.38 -1.15 -24.52
CA LYS A 164 20.44 -0.20 -24.10
C LYS A 164 20.43 -0.05 -22.58
N LYS A 165 21.63 -0.01 -21.98
CA LYS A 165 21.86 0.20 -20.54
C LYS A 165 21.38 -0.94 -19.63
N THR A 166 21.13 -2.14 -20.17
CA THR A 166 20.74 -3.33 -19.39
C THR A 166 21.68 -3.58 -18.21
N ASN A 167 23.00 -3.56 -18.45
CA ASN A 167 23.99 -3.81 -17.41
C ASN A 167 23.91 -2.78 -16.27
N ASP A 168 23.72 -1.50 -16.60
CA ASP A 168 23.64 -0.42 -15.60
C ASP A 168 22.38 -0.53 -14.75
N ILE A 169 21.24 -0.89 -15.36
CA ILE A 169 19.96 -1.07 -14.68
C ILE A 169 20.02 -2.31 -13.77
N MET A 170 20.44 -3.45 -14.33
CA MET A 170 20.48 -4.71 -13.58
C MET A 170 21.51 -4.68 -12.46
N SER A 171 22.67 -4.04 -12.64
CA SER A 171 23.66 -3.93 -11.55
C SER A 171 23.14 -3.15 -10.35
N ARG A 172 22.33 -2.11 -10.56
CA ARG A 172 21.68 -1.36 -9.48
C ARG A 172 20.57 -2.16 -8.84
N TYR A 173 19.75 -2.81 -9.66
CA TYR A 173 18.67 -3.65 -9.17
C TYR A 173 19.22 -4.79 -8.28
N CYS A 174 20.26 -5.50 -8.72
CA CYS A 174 20.91 -6.54 -7.91
C CYS A 174 21.52 -6.01 -6.61
N LYS A 175 22.07 -4.78 -6.59
CA LYS A 175 22.54 -4.15 -5.34
C LYS A 175 21.40 -3.89 -4.35
N ILE A 176 20.18 -3.64 -4.82
CA ILE A 176 19.02 -3.51 -3.94
C ILE A 176 18.61 -4.90 -3.41
N GLU A 177 18.72 -5.94 -4.22
CA GLU A 177 18.43 -7.32 -3.78
C GLU A 177 19.35 -7.77 -2.62
N GLU A 178 20.56 -7.21 -2.51
CA GLU A 178 21.44 -7.43 -1.35
C GLU A 178 20.82 -6.99 -0.02
N TYR A 179 19.84 -6.07 -0.02
CA TYR A 179 19.13 -5.64 1.21
C TYR A 179 18.02 -6.59 1.62
N ILE A 180 17.57 -7.48 0.72
CA ILE A 180 16.62 -8.55 1.07
C ILE A 180 17.29 -9.45 2.09
N GLY A 181 16.56 -9.92 3.10
CA GLY A 181 17.16 -10.70 4.18
C GLY A 181 17.82 -9.83 5.25
N ILE A 182 18.50 -8.74 4.87
CA ILE A 182 19.37 -7.99 5.79
C ILE A 182 18.69 -6.76 6.37
N LEU A 183 17.77 -6.12 5.64
CA LEU A 183 17.14 -4.85 6.03
C LEU A 183 16.58 -4.84 7.49
N PRO A 184 15.90 -5.90 7.97
CA PRO A 184 15.41 -5.94 9.37
C PRO A 184 16.52 -5.94 10.44
N TYR A 185 17.74 -6.30 10.09
CA TYR A 185 18.87 -6.46 11.00
C TYR A 185 19.88 -5.31 10.91
N ILE A 186 19.68 -4.36 10.00
CA ILE A 186 20.53 -3.17 9.89
C ILE A 186 20.22 -2.23 11.06
N GLU A 187 21.27 -1.83 11.78
CA GLU A 187 21.17 -0.99 12.99
C GLU A 187 20.49 0.37 12.69
N ASN A 188 20.77 0.95 11.52
CA ASN A 188 20.08 2.13 11.01
C ASN A 188 19.20 1.79 9.79
N LYS A 189 18.02 1.23 10.06
CA LYS A 189 17.04 0.87 9.02
C LYS A 189 16.67 2.05 8.12
N SER A 190 16.52 3.26 8.68
CA SER A 190 16.10 4.45 7.92
C SER A 190 17.10 4.82 6.82
N ASP A 191 18.40 4.80 7.15
CA ASP A 191 19.45 5.12 6.18
C ASP A 191 19.52 4.05 5.09
N ALA A 192 19.34 2.78 5.45
CA ALA A 192 19.29 1.68 4.49
C ALA A 192 18.07 1.75 3.56
N GLU A 193 16.89 2.11 4.08
CA GLU A 193 15.71 2.34 3.23
C GLU A 193 15.92 3.50 2.27
N GLU A 194 16.51 4.60 2.74
CA GLU A 194 16.80 5.76 1.90
C GLU A 194 17.82 5.42 0.79
N GLU A 195 18.84 4.63 1.11
CA GLU A 195 19.78 4.12 0.10
C GLU A 195 19.07 3.24 -0.95
N VAL A 196 18.15 2.37 -0.51
CA VAL A 196 17.34 1.55 -1.42
C VAL A 196 16.47 2.44 -2.32
N ARG A 197 15.83 3.48 -1.76
CA ARG A 197 15.04 4.47 -2.52
C ARG A 197 15.88 5.19 -3.55
N GLU A 198 17.05 5.68 -3.17
CA GLU A 198 17.99 6.36 -4.08
C GLU A 198 18.35 5.45 -5.27
N LYS A 199 18.65 4.17 -5.03
CA LYS A 199 18.94 3.22 -6.11
C LYS A 199 17.72 2.96 -7.01
N PHE A 200 16.51 2.90 -6.45
CA PHE A 200 15.30 2.81 -7.26
C PHE A 200 15.11 4.05 -8.13
N GLU A 201 15.31 5.25 -7.59
CA GLU A 201 15.25 6.48 -8.36
C GLU A 201 16.27 6.48 -9.51
N GLU A 202 17.51 6.07 -9.25
CA GLU A 202 18.54 5.94 -10.28
C GLU A 202 18.10 4.99 -11.41
N ILE A 203 17.46 3.86 -11.09
CA ILE A 203 16.92 2.93 -12.07
C ILE A 203 15.88 3.63 -12.97
N TYR A 204 14.93 4.35 -12.39
CA TYR A 204 13.90 5.08 -13.16
C TYR A 204 14.50 6.21 -14.00
N GLN A 205 15.48 6.94 -13.47
CA GLN A 205 16.21 7.96 -14.21
C GLN A 205 16.96 7.38 -15.42
N ILE A 206 17.61 6.22 -15.29
CA ILE A 206 18.30 5.53 -16.39
C ILE A 206 17.32 5.11 -17.50
N MET A 207 16.13 4.67 -17.10
CA MET A 207 15.00 4.36 -18.00
C MET A 207 14.31 5.62 -18.58
N ALA A 208 14.74 6.81 -18.19
CA ALA A 208 14.10 8.09 -18.53
C ALA A 208 12.61 8.16 -18.15
N LYS A 209 12.26 7.60 -17.00
CA LYS A 209 10.91 7.61 -16.40
C LYS A 209 10.92 8.40 -15.08
N SER A 210 9.78 8.96 -14.72
CA SER A 210 9.56 9.49 -13.37
C SER A 210 9.47 8.32 -12.37
N SER A 211 10.09 8.49 -11.20
CA SER A 211 9.96 7.55 -10.09
C SER A 211 8.49 7.43 -9.65
N PRO A 212 7.94 6.22 -9.53
CA PRO A 212 6.57 6.03 -9.08
C PRO A 212 6.47 6.08 -7.54
N ASP A 213 5.37 6.62 -7.02
CA ASP A 213 5.19 6.89 -5.59
C ASP A 213 5.41 5.68 -4.68
N PHE A 214 5.13 4.47 -5.16
CA PHE A 214 5.24 3.26 -4.35
C PHE A 214 6.67 2.94 -3.90
N ILE A 215 7.72 3.47 -4.56
CA ILE A 215 9.11 3.24 -4.11
C ILE A 215 9.44 4.00 -2.83
N TYR A 216 8.67 5.03 -2.50
CA TYR A 216 8.85 5.85 -1.29
C TYR A 216 8.11 5.30 -0.08
N ASN A 217 7.33 4.23 -0.25
CA ASN A 217 6.70 3.56 0.87
C ASN A 217 7.78 3.00 1.81
N SER A 218 7.51 3.01 3.11
CA SER A 218 8.36 2.28 4.06
C SER A 218 8.30 0.79 3.77
N PHE A 219 9.45 0.12 3.83
CA PHE A 219 9.52 -1.32 3.72
C PHE A 219 9.30 -1.97 5.09
N SER A 220 9.76 -1.32 6.16
CA SER A 220 9.78 -1.85 7.52
C SER A 220 8.46 -1.81 8.30
N THR A 221 7.31 -1.52 7.68
CA THR A 221 6.05 -1.49 8.43
C THR A 221 4.95 -2.31 7.79
N ASN A 222 4.38 -3.15 8.66
CA ASN A 222 3.03 -3.70 8.51
C ASN A 222 2.04 -2.59 8.11
N LEU A 223 1.31 -2.82 7.01
CA LEU A 223 0.03 -2.15 6.70
C LEU A 223 -1.08 -2.53 7.70
N ALA A 224 -0.80 -3.36 8.70
CA ALA A 224 -1.72 -3.77 9.75
C ALA A 224 -1.36 -3.14 11.10
N GLU A 225 -1.39 -1.81 11.20
CA GLU A 225 -1.60 -1.18 12.51
C GLU A 225 -3.04 -0.66 12.58
N ASN A 226 -3.79 -1.28 13.50
CA ASN A 226 -5.16 -0.95 13.90
C ASN A 226 -5.46 0.54 13.70
N GLU A 227 -6.31 0.85 12.73
CA GLU A 227 -6.82 2.20 12.53
C GLU A 227 -7.30 2.75 13.88
N LYS A 228 -6.57 3.72 14.40
CA LYS A 228 -6.93 4.42 15.64
C LYS A 228 -8.12 5.35 15.41
N PHE A 229 -8.45 5.60 14.15
CA PHE A 229 -9.46 6.56 13.74
C PHE A 229 -10.27 6.05 12.55
N SER A 230 -11.56 6.41 12.50
CA SER A 230 -12.41 6.23 11.32
C SER A 230 -12.84 7.57 10.76
N ILE A 231 -13.11 7.61 9.45
CA ILE A 231 -13.58 8.79 8.74
C ILE A 231 -15.01 8.53 8.26
N ASN A 232 -15.90 9.48 8.51
CA ASN A 232 -17.25 9.52 7.93
C ASN A 232 -17.35 10.78 7.06
N ILE A 233 -17.76 10.62 5.81
CA ILE A 233 -17.86 11.70 4.83
C ILE A 233 -19.29 11.76 4.30
N SER A 234 -19.91 12.93 4.40
CA SER A 234 -21.13 13.30 3.71
C SER A 234 -20.86 14.45 2.74
N SER A 235 -21.88 14.87 1.99
CA SER A 235 -21.78 16.00 1.05
C SER A 235 -21.43 17.34 1.71
N ASP A 236 -21.70 17.47 3.01
CA ASP A 236 -21.67 18.70 3.78
C ASP A 236 -20.84 18.60 5.07
N ASN A 237 -20.27 17.42 5.36
CA ASN A 237 -19.49 17.19 6.57
C ASN A 237 -18.43 16.09 6.36
N ILE A 238 -17.26 16.28 6.96
CA ILE A 238 -16.28 15.22 7.22
C ILE A 238 -16.11 15.12 8.72
N THR A 239 -16.17 13.91 9.27
CA THR A 239 -15.90 13.66 10.69
C THR A 239 -14.92 12.51 10.88
N TYR A 240 -13.88 12.77 11.65
CA TYR A 240 -12.91 11.81 12.14
C TYR A 240 -13.27 11.42 13.57
N TYR A 241 -13.33 10.11 13.86
CA TYR A 241 -13.63 9.56 15.18
C TYR A 241 -12.45 8.74 15.69
N ALA A 242 -12.08 8.86 16.95
CA ALA A 242 -11.19 7.90 17.59
C ALA A 242 -11.92 6.56 17.82
N LEU A 243 -11.35 5.43 17.38
CA LEU A 243 -12.03 4.13 17.35
C LEU A 243 -12.07 3.40 18.71
N LYS A 244 -11.11 3.64 19.62
CA LYS A 244 -11.17 3.51 21.09
C LYS A 244 -9.76 3.57 21.69
N GLU A 245 -9.72 3.90 22.97
CA GLU A 245 -8.56 4.32 23.75
C GLU A 245 -7.35 3.39 23.60
N SER A 246 -6.29 3.91 23.00
CA SER A 246 -4.94 3.48 23.36
C SER A 246 -4.85 3.60 24.89
N THR A 247 -4.42 2.53 25.57
CA THR A 247 -4.26 2.47 27.03
C THR A 247 -3.24 3.47 27.59
N GLN A 248 -2.54 4.22 26.72
CA GLN A 248 -1.77 5.38 27.13
C GLN A 248 -2.72 6.56 27.39
N THR A 249 -2.85 6.92 28.66
CA THR A 249 -3.49 8.16 29.09
C THR A 249 -2.67 9.35 28.60
N LEU A 250 -2.96 9.84 27.40
CA LEU A 250 -2.45 11.12 26.93
C LEU A 250 -3.09 12.25 27.75
N GLU A 251 -2.26 13.21 28.17
CA GLU A 251 -2.69 14.42 28.89
C GLU A 251 -3.77 15.18 28.12
N ILE A 252 -3.69 15.13 26.78
CA ILE A 252 -4.68 15.69 25.85
C ILE A 252 -4.74 14.84 24.57
N ALA A 253 -5.95 14.56 24.09
CA ALA A 253 -6.20 13.80 22.87
C ALA A 253 -7.44 14.30 22.15
N ILE A 254 -7.43 14.20 20.82
CA ILE A 254 -8.59 14.53 19.97
C ILE A 254 -9.53 13.32 19.94
N SER A 255 -10.74 13.47 20.46
CA SER A 255 -11.77 12.42 20.42
C SER A 255 -12.53 12.43 19.11
N THR A 256 -12.88 13.63 18.63
CA THR A 256 -13.51 13.83 17.32
C THR A 256 -13.05 15.14 16.70
N PHE A 257 -12.94 15.13 15.38
CA PHE A 257 -12.66 16.30 14.57
C PHE A 257 -13.64 16.32 13.41
N SER A 258 -14.31 17.44 13.17
CA SER A 258 -15.18 17.58 12.01
C SER A 258 -15.05 18.91 11.31
N VAL A 259 -15.29 18.88 10.01
CA VAL A 259 -15.39 20.06 9.15
C VAL A 259 -16.72 19.99 8.45
N SER A 260 -17.54 21.02 8.59
CA SER A 260 -18.82 21.13 7.90
C SER A 260 -18.93 22.45 7.15
N SER A 261 -19.76 22.49 6.12
CA SER A 261 -19.98 23.68 5.32
C SER A 261 -21.37 24.25 5.59
N ILE A 262 -21.45 25.48 6.08
CA ILE A 262 -22.71 26.21 6.29
C ILE A 262 -22.56 27.58 5.63
N GLU A 263 -23.42 27.88 4.66
CA GLU A 263 -23.37 29.13 3.87
C GLU A 263 -21.98 29.36 3.26
N GLU A 264 -21.34 30.49 3.56
CA GLU A 264 -20.03 30.92 3.03
C GLU A 264 -18.84 30.51 3.93
N ASP A 265 -19.12 29.80 5.03
CA ASP A 265 -18.14 29.46 6.05
C ASP A 265 -17.93 27.93 6.16
N LEU A 266 -16.70 27.55 6.49
CA LEU A 266 -16.34 26.21 6.95
C LEU A 266 -16.27 26.22 8.48
N TYR A 267 -17.03 25.31 9.10
CA TYR A 267 -17.11 25.14 10.54
C TYR A 267 -16.24 23.97 10.97
N PHE A 268 -15.19 24.29 11.73
CA PHE A 268 -14.29 23.32 12.31
C PHE A 268 -14.72 23.08 13.75
N LYS A 269 -14.86 21.81 14.11
CA LYS A 269 -15.24 21.37 15.45
C LYS A 269 -14.25 20.31 15.92
N ILE A 270 -13.66 20.53 17.09
CA ILE A 270 -12.67 19.63 17.68
C ILE A 270 -13.12 19.33 19.10
N ASN A 271 -13.34 18.06 19.43
CA ASN A 271 -13.56 17.64 20.80
C ASN A 271 -12.29 17.02 21.36
N LEU A 272 -11.92 17.47 22.55
CA LEU A 272 -10.77 17.00 23.30
C LEU A 272 -11.23 16.25 24.55
N ASN A 273 -10.42 15.30 25.03
CA ASN A 273 -10.67 14.62 26.31
C ASN A 273 -10.51 15.56 27.53
N ALA A 274 -9.68 16.60 27.40
CA ALA A 274 -9.37 17.61 28.42
C ALA A 274 -9.48 19.03 27.85
N SER A 275 -9.52 20.05 28.72
CA SER A 275 -9.54 21.46 28.29
C SER A 275 -8.19 21.82 27.67
N PHE A 276 -8.20 22.66 26.62
CA PHE A 276 -7.00 23.01 25.87
C PHE A 276 -6.03 23.89 26.69
N PRO A 277 -4.83 23.39 27.07
CA PRO A 277 -3.95 24.13 27.98
C PRO A 277 -3.11 25.20 27.26
N TYR A 278 -2.70 26.24 27.97
CA TYR A 278 -1.98 27.40 27.40
C TYR A 278 -0.61 27.09 26.78
N ASN A 279 0.06 26.02 27.25
CA ASN A 279 1.37 25.60 26.74
C ASN A 279 1.28 24.61 25.57
N TYR A 280 0.09 24.44 24.99
CA TYR A 280 -0.14 23.60 23.82
C TYR A 280 -0.50 24.45 22.60
N SER A 281 -0.22 23.90 21.43
CA SER A 281 -0.77 24.36 20.15
C SER A 281 -1.45 23.20 19.44
N LEU A 282 -2.59 23.48 18.80
CA LEU A 282 -3.25 22.54 17.92
C LEU A 282 -3.06 23.02 16.50
N GLU A 283 -2.55 22.15 15.65
CA GLU A 283 -2.29 22.47 14.25
C GLU A 283 -3.05 21.53 13.34
N ILE A 284 -3.75 22.06 12.34
CA ILE A 284 -4.48 21.26 11.36
C ILE A 284 -3.85 21.50 10.00
N TYR A 285 -3.16 20.49 9.49
CA TYR A 285 -2.61 20.50 8.14
C TYR A 285 -3.65 19.99 7.16
N ILE A 286 -3.76 20.67 6.02
CA ILE A 286 -4.78 20.43 5.01
C ILE A 286 -4.06 20.17 3.68
N ASP A 287 -4.14 18.94 3.21
CA ASP A 287 -3.83 18.55 1.84
C ASP A 287 -5.12 18.65 1.03
N MET A 288 -5.16 19.57 0.10
CA MET A 288 -6.37 19.89 -0.66
C MET A 288 -6.57 19.03 -1.90
N ASN A 289 -5.49 18.44 -2.41
CA ASN A 289 -5.49 17.88 -3.76
C ASN A 289 -5.21 16.38 -3.77
N ASN A 290 -4.73 15.79 -2.66
CA ASN A 290 -4.20 14.44 -2.58
C ASN A 290 -3.22 14.17 -3.74
N ARG A 291 -2.45 15.20 -4.12
CA ARG A 291 -1.51 15.15 -5.24
C ARG A 291 -0.10 15.06 -4.68
N THR A 292 0.53 13.92 -4.93
CA THR A 292 1.93 13.72 -4.57
C THR A 292 2.80 14.87 -5.10
N GLY A 293 3.62 15.45 -4.21
CA GLY A 293 4.54 16.53 -4.54
C GLY A 293 3.90 17.93 -4.67
N SER A 294 2.59 18.09 -4.44
CA SER A 294 1.95 19.40 -4.32
C SER A 294 1.87 19.83 -2.86
N GLY A 295 2.55 20.91 -2.48
CA GLY A 295 2.50 21.47 -1.13
C GLY A 295 3.81 21.35 -0.36
N ALA A 296 3.73 21.36 0.97
CA ALA A 296 4.86 21.25 1.87
C ALA A 296 4.80 19.94 2.68
N ILE A 297 5.96 19.29 2.84
CA ILE A 297 6.11 18.17 3.79
C ILE A 297 6.60 18.65 5.16
N LYS A 298 7.33 19.77 5.20
CA LYS A 298 7.83 20.37 6.44
C LYS A 298 6.66 21.01 7.17
N LEU A 299 6.56 20.74 8.46
CA LEU A 299 5.55 21.35 9.32
C LEU A 299 5.90 22.82 9.61
N LEU A 300 5.01 23.56 10.29
CA LEU A 300 5.31 24.89 10.80
C LEU A 300 6.54 24.84 11.74
N GLU A 301 7.21 25.97 11.92
CA GLU A 301 8.53 26.07 12.58
C GLU A 301 8.64 25.30 13.92
N ASN A 302 9.87 24.86 14.25
CA ASN A 302 10.27 24.18 15.50
C ASN A 302 9.76 22.74 15.71
N LYS A 303 9.50 22.01 14.62
CA LYS A 303 9.04 20.61 14.64
C LYS A 303 10.07 19.69 13.98
N ASN A 304 10.20 18.48 14.50
CA ASN A 304 11.12 17.49 13.95
C ASN A 304 10.41 16.61 12.91
N GLU A 305 9.09 16.46 13.04
CA GLU A 305 8.29 15.63 12.16
C GLU A 305 8.01 16.32 10.82
N LYS A 306 7.67 15.50 9.83
CA LYS A 306 7.24 15.90 8.48
C LYS A 306 5.96 15.14 8.15
N ILE A 307 5.16 15.63 7.20
CA ILE A 307 4.10 14.80 6.58
C ILE A 307 4.71 14.05 5.39
N ILE A 308 4.22 12.84 5.11
CA ILE A 308 4.65 12.06 3.94
C ILE A 308 4.43 12.82 2.63
N HIS A 309 5.25 12.55 1.62
CA HIS A 309 5.22 13.25 0.33
C HIS A 309 3.86 13.18 -0.40
N ASN A 310 3.14 12.07 -0.21
CA ASN A 310 1.84 11.84 -0.84
C ASN A 310 0.72 12.72 -0.24
N ASN A 311 0.98 13.33 0.92
CA ASN A 311 0.04 14.20 1.64
C ASN A 311 0.66 15.53 2.02
N ALA A 312 1.54 16.04 1.17
CA ALA A 312 2.07 17.38 1.32
C ALA A 312 0.90 18.38 1.46
N TRP A 313 0.99 19.26 2.45
CA TRP A 313 -0.11 20.15 2.82
C TRP A 313 0.01 21.49 2.10
N GLU A 314 -1.13 22.10 1.73
CA GLU A 314 -1.16 23.46 1.16
C GLU A 314 -1.58 24.52 2.17
N TYR A 315 -2.38 24.15 3.17
CA TYR A 315 -2.79 25.05 4.25
C TYR A 315 -2.54 24.44 5.62
N ALA A 316 -2.25 25.30 6.60
CA ALA A 316 -2.13 24.92 8.00
C ALA A 316 -2.91 25.91 8.88
N LEU A 317 -3.70 25.39 9.80
CA LEU A 317 -4.39 26.16 10.82
C LEU A 317 -3.64 26.00 12.14
N ASN A 318 -3.17 27.08 12.75
CA ASN A 318 -2.47 27.03 14.04
C ASN A 318 -3.30 27.70 15.12
N ILE A 319 -3.75 26.91 16.08
CA ILE A 319 -4.51 27.35 17.24
C ILE A 319 -3.57 27.46 18.43
N LYS A 320 -3.37 28.69 18.90
CA LYS A 320 -2.49 29.02 20.02
C LYS A 320 -2.94 30.31 20.69
N ASN A 321 -2.87 30.38 22.02
CA ASN A 321 -3.16 31.60 22.80
C ASN A 321 -4.51 32.25 22.46
N LYS A 322 -5.58 31.45 22.30
CA LYS A 322 -6.94 31.91 21.94
C LYS A 322 -7.04 32.59 20.56
N ASN A 323 -6.05 32.40 19.70
CA ASN A 323 -6.11 32.80 18.31
C ASN A 323 -5.98 31.57 17.41
N ILE A 324 -6.56 31.67 16.22
CA ILE A 324 -6.28 30.79 15.10
C ILE A 324 -5.57 31.60 14.01
N SER A 325 -4.40 31.14 13.60
CA SER A 325 -3.65 31.70 12.47
C SER A 325 -3.73 30.74 11.28
N ILE A 326 -4.01 31.25 10.09
CA ILE A 326 -4.05 30.47 8.85
C ILE A 326 -2.75 30.71 8.10
N TYR A 327 -2.09 29.63 7.70
CA TYR A 327 -0.89 29.65 6.88
C TYR A 327 -1.13 28.94 5.56
N GLN A 328 -0.53 29.47 4.50
CA GLN A 328 -0.40 28.81 3.21
C GLN A 328 1.05 28.33 3.06
N ALA A 329 1.23 27.11 2.56
CA ALA A 329 2.54 26.58 2.21
C ALA A 329 3.19 27.47 1.14
N GLY A 330 4.46 27.84 1.36
CA GLY A 330 5.25 28.60 0.41
C GLY A 330 6.57 27.91 0.14
N TYR A 331 7.16 28.15 -1.03
CA TYR A 331 8.37 27.45 -1.48
C TYR A 331 9.57 27.64 -0.52
N TYR A 332 9.76 28.85 -0.01
CA TYR A 332 10.82 29.17 0.95
C TYR A 332 10.32 29.31 2.39
N LYS A 333 9.10 29.83 2.57
CA LYS A 333 8.51 30.11 3.87
C LYS A 333 6.99 30.08 3.79
N ASN A 334 6.37 29.63 4.86
CA ASN A 334 4.92 29.65 5.03
C ASN A 334 4.40 31.08 5.18
N ILE A 335 3.31 31.39 4.49
CA ILE A 335 2.72 32.73 4.45
C ILE A 335 1.50 32.76 5.37
N LYS A 336 1.50 33.64 6.37
CA LYS A 336 0.31 33.86 7.22
C LYS A 336 -0.73 34.64 6.44
N VAL A 337 -1.89 34.03 6.19
CA VAL A 337 -2.97 34.58 5.36
C VAL A 337 -4.02 35.31 6.20
N ALA A 338 -4.31 34.81 7.41
CA ALA A 338 -5.31 35.40 8.29
C ALA A 338 -5.05 35.04 9.76
N GLU A 339 -5.69 35.78 10.67
CA GLU A 339 -5.76 35.46 12.09
C GLU A 339 -7.11 35.87 12.67
N PHE A 340 -7.69 35.02 13.51
CA PHE A 340 -8.97 35.28 14.17
C PHE A 340 -8.89 34.94 15.66
N PRO A 341 -9.59 35.67 16.53
CA PRO A 341 -9.79 35.25 17.91
C PRO A 341 -10.73 34.04 17.97
N ILE A 342 -10.49 33.14 18.92
CA ILE A 342 -11.35 31.98 19.20
C ILE A 342 -11.58 31.81 20.70
N ASP A 343 -12.70 31.22 21.08
CA ASP A 343 -12.93 30.79 22.46
C ASP A 343 -12.35 29.38 22.66
N ALA A 344 -11.12 29.32 23.21
CA ALA A 344 -10.43 28.07 23.54
C ALA A 344 -10.59 27.64 25.01
N SER A 345 -11.58 28.17 25.73
CA SER A 345 -11.76 27.88 27.17
C SER A 345 -12.40 26.51 27.45
N LYS A 346 -12.95 25.85 26.43
CA LYS A 346 -13.74 24.62 26.55
C LYS A 346 -12.98 23.42 26.00
N LYS A 347 -13.46 22.22 26.34
CA LYS A 347 -13.00 20.95 25.74
C LYS A 347 -13.40 20.82 24.26
N GLU A 348 -14.42 21.58 23.87
CA GLU A 348 -14.92 21.66 22.50
C GLU A 348 -14.43 22.99 21.90
N LEU A 349 -13.62 22.91 20.86
CA LEU A 349 -13.20 24.06 20.08
C LEU A 349 -14.07 24.15 18.84
N VAL A 350 -14.76 25.28 18.68
CA VAL A 350 -15.58 25.57 17.49
C VAL A 350 -15.13 26.91 16.92
N PHE A 351 -14.79 26.92 15.64
CA PHE A 351 -14.44 28.13 14.92
C PHE A 351 -14.85 28.03 13.46
N LYS A 352 -14.98 29.18 12.80
CA LYS A 352 -15.38 29.28 11.41
C LYS A 352 -14.33 29.97 10.57
N ILE A 353 -14.16 29.50 9.33
CA ILE A 353 -13.23 30.05 8.35
C ILE A 353 -13.99 30.34 7.07
N PRO A 354 -13.94 31.57 6.53
CA PRO A 354 -14.52 31.89 5.23
C PRO A 354 -13.97 30.99 4.13
N LYS A 355 -14.84 30.42 3.30
CA LYS A 355 -14.46 29.57 2.15
C LYS A 355 -13.54 30.29 1.16
N THR A 356 -13.59 31.63 1.13
CA THR A 356 -12.71 32.44 0.27
C THR A 356 -11.23 32.33 0.65
N LEU A 357 -10.91 31.90 1.88
CA LEU A 357 -9.54 31.71 2.36
C LEU A 357 -8.97 30.32 2.05
N LEU A 358 -9.82 29.31 1.91
CA LEU A 358 -9.46 27.92 1.64
C LEU A 358 -10.14 27.47 0.34
N ARG A 359 -9.39 27.44 -0.76
CA ARG A 359 -9.93 27.14 -2.09
C ARG A 359 -10.30 25.65 -2.21
N GLY A 360 -11.27 25.31 -3.05
CA GLY A 360 -11.59 23.91 -3.38
C GLY A 360 -12.75 23.32 -2.58
N ASN A 361 -12.97 22.01 -2.73
CA ASN A 361 -14.04 21.29 -2.04
C ASN A 361 -13.49 20.53 -0.84
N PHE A 362 -13.86 20.95 0.38
CA PHE A 362 -13.36 20.35 1.61
C PHE A 362 -13.67 18.85 1.74
N THR A 363 -14.74 18.35 1.11
CA THR A 363 -15.05 16.91 1.12
C THR A 363 -13.97 16.06 0.44
N ASN A 364 -13.09 16.66 -0.36
CA ASN A 364 -11.98 15.99 -1.03
C ASN A 364 -10.62 16.18 -0.34
N TRP A 365 -10.55 16.99 0.73
CA TRP A 365 -9.29 17.30 1.41
C TRP A 365 -8.92 16.26 2.47
N THR A 366 -7.63 16.06 2.68
CA THR A 366 -7.09 15.28 3.79
C THR A 366 -6.69 16.22 4.92
N PHE A 367 -7.19 15.94 6.13
CA PHE A 367 -6.90 16.72 7.32
C PHE A 367 -6.01 15.95 8.28
N ILE A 368 -5.01 16.62 8.81
CA ILE A 368 -4.02 16.04 9.74
C ILE A 368 -3.96 16.95 10.97
N PRO A 369 -4.89 16.79 11.93
CA PRO A 369 -4.87 17.56 13.17
C PRO A 369 -3.84 16.97 14.15
N LEU A 370 -2.93 17.81 14.62
CA LEU A 370 -1.81 17.49 15.48
C LEU A 370 -1.83 18.39 16.72
N ILE A 371 -1.43 17.84 17.87
CA ILE A 371 -1.29 18.58 19.12
C ILE A 371 0.17 18.58 19.53
N TYR A 372 0.70 19.77 19.78
CA TYR A 372 2.07 19.99 20.23
C TYR A 372 2.10 20.59 21.63
N LYS A 373 3.05 20.14 22.44
CA LYS A 373 3.40 20.71 23.74
C LYS A 373 4.70 21.48 23.62
N LYS A 374 4.73 22.72 24.11
CA LYS A 374 5.96 23.50 24.13
C LYS A 374 6.92 22.94 25.18
N SER A 375 8.14 22.59 24.77
CA SER A 375 9.23 22.19 25.66
C SER A 375 10.05 23.38 26.16
N ASP A 376 10.74 23.21 27.28
CA ASP A 376 11.65 24.21 27.87
C ASP A 376 12.75 24.66 26.90
N ASN A 377 13.15 23.80 25.96
CA ASN A 377 14.16 24.10 24.93
C ASN A 377 13.58 24.83 23.69
N ASN A 378 12.38 25.42 23.78
CA ASN A 378 11.65 26.04 22.66
C ASN A 378 11.37 25.13 21.45
N LYS A 379 11.57 23.82 21.58
CA LYS A 379 11.13 22.83 20.59
C LYS A 379 9.70 22.40 20.91
N ASP A 380 8.89 22.24 19.87
CA ASP A 380 7.55 21.69 20.01
C ASP A 380 7.65 20.16 19.99
N ILE A 381 7.05 19.50 20.97
CA ILE A 381 7.00 18.03 21.09
C ILE A 381 5.60 17.59 20.71
N LEU A 382 5.48 16.65 19.77
CA LEU A 382 4.20 16.08 19.42
C LEU A 382 3.60 15.32 20.63
N ALA A 383 2.45 15.80 21.10
CA ALA A 383 1.73 15.25 22.25
C ALA A 383 0.56 14.35 21.84
N GLY A 384 0.08 14.47 20.60
CA GLY A 384 -1.00 13.67 20.06
C GLY A 384 -1.48 14.18 18.69
N GLY A 385 -2.50 13.54 18.12
CA GLY A 385 -3.08 13.94 16.85
C GLY A 385 -3.97 12.85 16.26
N MET A 386 -4.55 13.12 15.09
CA MET A 386 -5.23 12.11 14.27
C MET A 386 -4.36 11.77 13.07
N PHE A 387 -3.58 10.70 13.22
CA PHE A 387 -2.70 10.14 12.21
C PHE A 387 -2.71 8.61 12.39
N SER A 388 -2.44 7.87 11.31
CA SER A 388 -2.38 6.41 11.35
C SER A 388 -1.14 5.94 12.10
N LYS A 389 0.03 6.46 11.71
CA LYS A 389 1.33 6.16 12.32
C LYS A 389 2.32 7.31 12.17
N ILE A 390 3.42 7.21 12.93
CA ILE A 390 4.62 8.03 12.75
C ILE A 390 5.79 7.09 12.55
N GLU A 391 6.53 7.30 11.48
CA GLU A 391 7.62 6.42 11.08
C GLU A 391 8.74 7.24 10.47
N TYR A 392 9.97 7.08 10.97
CA TYR A 392 11.14 7.83 10.50
C TYR A 392 10.96 9.36 10.53
N GLY A 393 10.17 9.85 11.49
CA GLY A 393 9.82 11.28 11.60
C GLY A 393 8.77 11.73 10.59
N TYR A 394 8.19 10.85 9.78
CA TYR A 394 7.07 11.15 8.90
C TYR A 394 5.74 10.77 9.55
N ILE A 395 4.76 11.66 9.43
CA ILE A 395 3.39 11.51 9.88
C ILE A 395 2.56 11.02 8.70
N TYR A 396 1.89 9.89 8.91
CA TYR A 396 0.98 9.29 7.95
C TYR A 396 -0.46 9.67 8.32
N PRO A 397 -1.24 10.30 7.43
CA PRO A 397 -2.62 10.66 7.73
C PRO A 397 -3.49 9.42 7.95
N VAL A 398 -4.68 9.65 8.50
CA VAL A 398 -5.74 8.63 8.52
C VAL A 398 -6.25 8.47 7.10
N GLU A 399 -6.20 7.24 6.58
CA GLU A 399 -6.65 6.95 5.21
C GLU A 399 -8.18 6.92 5.11
N ARG A 400 -8.68 7.33 3.94
CA ARG A 400 -10.09 7.18 3.60
C ARG A 400 -10.31 5.75 3.13
N LYS A 401 -11.29 5.05 3.71
CA LYS A 401 -11.78 3.80 3.12
C LYS A 401 -12.72 4.16 1.98
N GLU A 402 -12.33 3.80 0.76
CA GLU A 402 -13.20 3.85 -0.42
C GLU A 402 -14.29 2.77 -0.39
#